data_AF-A0A495QQ25-F1
#
_entry.id   AF-A0A495QQ25-F1
#
_cell.length_a   1.000
_cell.length_b   1.000
_cell.length_c   1.000
_cell.angle_alpha   90.00
_cell.angle_beta   90.00
_cell.angle_gamma   90.00
#
_symmetry.space_group_name_H-M   'P 1'
#
loop_
_entity.id
_entity.type
_entity.pdbx_description
1 polymer ?
#
loop_
_entity_poly.entity_id
_entity_poly.type
_entity_poly.pdbx_seq_one_letter_code
_entity_poly.pdbx_strand_id
1 'polypeptide(L)'
;MNSPDLPASSEGPRRLTPGELQSVAFARAALGRRGFDEEQVRNFLAYVEREFVQLLSERAALADEVNRLRAQGAQGAKGASNVMAPEDAHFQAVRILSQAQQTADMYVADAERYTRELSHEARLHREAILSDAKGRAEHILEDAHRKAAAVADTAVRTTEQTARPVPHQSGLPDTERHTLELEREVAYLRTYSDVYRTHLRSYLEALLRNVDEWEASERASLPR
;
A
#
# COMPACT_ATOMS: atom_id res chain seq x y z
N MET A 1 -28.36 8.83 0.92
CA MET A 1 -27.88 7.45 0.71
C MET A 1 -28.91 6.80 -0.19
N ASN A 2 -28.61 6.62 -1.47
CA ASN A 2 -29.50 5.88 -2.37
C ASN A 2 -28.92 4.48 -2.52
N SER A 3 -29.60 3.50 -1.96
CA SER A 3 -29.29 2.09 -2.14
C SER A 3 -29.48 1.71 -3.61
N PRO A 4 -28.64 0.81 -4.17
CA PRO A 4 -28.91 0.22 -5.48
C PRO A 4 -30.27 -0.50 -5.45
N ASP A 5 -31.01 -0.39 -6.55
CA ASP A 5 -32.34 -0.99 -6.68
C ASP A 5 -32.16 -2.50 -6.90
N LEU A 6 -32.06 -3.23 -5.79
CA LEU A 6 -32.07 -4.69 -5.78
C LEU A 6 -33.52 -5.14 -5.97
N PRO A 7 -33.83 -6.05 -6.92
CA PRO A 7 -35.20 -6.53 -7.11
C PRO A 7 -35.73 -7.08 -5.78
N ALA A 8 -36.91 -6.58 -5.39
CA ALA A 8 -37.46 -6.66 -4.04
C ALA A 8 -37.51 -8.08 -3.45
N SER A 9 -37.19 -8.13 -2.16
CA SER A 9 -37.03 -9.30 -1.31
C SER A 9 -38.32 -10.11 -1.09
N SER A 10 -38.21 -11.43 -1.07
CA SER A 10 -39.16 -12.32 -0.36
C SER A 10 -38.39 -13.43 0.38
N GLU A 11 -38.43 -13.31 1.71
CA GLU A 11 -38.16 -14.28 2.80
C GLU A 11 -36.98 -15.28 2.67
N GLY A 12 -35.97 -15.09 3.54
CA GLY A 12 -34.75 -15.90 3.67
C GLY A 12 -33.51 -15.21 3.05
N PRO A 13 -32.27 -15.59 3.41
CA PRO A 13 -31.08 -15.08 2.73
C PRO A 13 -31.04 -15.72 1.33
N ARG A 14 -31.87 -15.19 0.42
CA ARG A 14 -31.87 -15.54 -0.99
C ARG A 14 -30.52 -15.09 -1.51
N ARG A 15 -29.61 -16.07 -1.65
CA ARG A 15 -28.28 -15.84 -2.19
C ARG A 15 -28.49 -15.30 -3.61
N LEU A 16 -27.83 -14.19 -3.95
CA LEU A 16 -27.84 -13.67 -5.31
C LEU A 16 -27.55 -14.82 -6.29
N THR A 17 -28.21 -14.82 -7.43
CA THR A 17 -27.84 -15.67 -8.57
C THR A 17 -26.87 -14.92 -9.48
N PRO A 18 -26.07 -15.62 -10.32
CA PRO A 18 -25.19 -14.96 -11.29
C PRO A 18 -25.97 -13.99 -12.21
N GLY A 19 -27.16 -14.38 -12.65
CA GLY A 19 -28.02 -13.52 -13.48
C GLY A 19 -28.57 -12.30 -12.72
N GLU A 20 -28.85 -12.43 -11.42
CA GLU A 20 -29.23 -11.30 -10.58
C GLU A 20 -28.06 -10.31 -10.41
N LEU A 21 -26.82 -10.79 -10.28
CA LEU A 21 -25.63 -9.95 -10.18
C LEU A 21 -25.42 -9.10 -11.44
N GLN A 22 -25.68 -9.67 -12.62
CA GLN A 22 -25.57 -8.95 -13.90
C GLN A 22 -26.65 -7.86 -14.05
N SER A 23 -27.81 -8.04 -13.41
CA SER A 23 -28.93 -7.09 -13.45
C SER A 23 -28.79 -5.91 -12.47
N VAL A 24 -27.77 -5.92 -11.60
CA VAL A 24 -27.59 -4.87 -10.59
C VAL A 24 -27.21 -3.54 -11.25
N ALA A 25 -28.05 -2.52 -11.06
CA ALA A 25 -27.78 -1.16 -11.49
C ALA A 25 -27.42 -0.27 -10.30
N PHE A 26 -26.30 0.45 -10.41
CA PHE A 26 -25.89 1.44 -9.42
C PHE A 26 -26.37 2.84 -9.82
N ALA A 27 -26.86 3.61 -8.85
CA ALA A 27 -27.22 5.00 -9.07
C ALA A 27 -25.96 5.84 -9.36
N ARG A 28 -26.05 6.75 -10.33
CA ARG A 28 -24.97 7.69 -10.63
C ARG A 28 -24.68 8.60 -9.45
N ALA A 29 -23.40 8.94 -9.25
CA ALA A 29 -23.00 9.84 -8.19
C ALA A 29 -23.70 11.20 -8.33
N ALA A 30 -24.20 11.72 -7.20
CA ALA A 30 -24.82 13.04 -7.17
C ALA A 30 -23.81 14.12 -7.59
N LEU A 31 -24.30 15.14 -8.30
CA LEU A 31 -23.48 16.21 -8.88
C LEU A 31 -22.54 16.81 -7.81
N GLY A 32 -21.22 16.76 -8.06
CA GLY A 32 -20.18 17.27 -7.15
C GLY A 32 -19.51 16.22 -6.24
N ARG A 33 -19.92 14.94 -6.27
CA ARG A 33 -19.22 13.84 -5.60
C ARG A 33 -18.53 12.93 -6.62
N ARG A 34 -17.29 12.53 -6.34
CA ARG A 34 -16.58 11.51 -7.14
C ARG A 34 -17.25 10.16 -6.92
N GLY A 35 -17.66 9.51 -8.01
CA GLY A 35 -18.16 8.13 -8.02
C GLY A 35 -17.07 7.14 -8.43
N PHE A 36 -17.39 5.85 -8.39
CA PHE A 36 -16.56 4.82 -8.99
C PHE A 36 -16.59 4.90 -10.52
N ASP A 37 -15.50 4.51 -11.15
CA ASP A 37 -15.43 4.37 -12.61
C ASP A 37 -16.36 3.26 -13.08
N GLU A 38 -17.29 3.58 -13.99
CA GLU A 38 -18.31 2.63 -14.42
C GLU A 38 -17.72 1.43 -15.19
N GLU A 39 -16.63 1.60 -15.94
CA GLU A 39 -15.99 0.50 -16.67
C GLU A 39 -15.25 -0.43 -15.72
N GLN A 40 -14.55 0.11 -14.73
CA GLN A 40 -13.89 -0.71 -13.71
C GLN A 40 -14.91 -1.51 -12.90
N VAL A 41 -16.04 -0.89 -12.53
CA VAL A 41 -17.13 -1.59 -11.82
C VAL A 41 -17.75 -2.68 -12.71
N ARG A 42 -18.00 -2.42 -13.99
CA ARG A 42 -18.50 -3.44 -14.94
C ARG A 42 -17.54 -4.62 -15.08
N ASN A 43 -16.24 -4.36 -15.21
CA ASN A 43 -15.22 -5.42 -15.32
C ASN A 43 -15.13 -6.25 -14.03
N PHE A 44 -15.21 -5.59 -12.87
CA PHE A 44 -15.24 -6.27 -11.58
C PHE A 44 -16.47 -7.17 -11.43
N LEU A 45 -17.67 -6.68 -11.78
CA LEU A 45 -18.89 -7.48 -11.73
C LEU A 45 -18.83 -8.70 -12.65
N ALA A 46 -18.27 -8.56 -13.86
CA ALA A 46 -18.08 -9.69 -14.78
C ALA A 46 -17.11 -10.75 -14.22
N TYR A 47 -16.05 -10.32 -13.54
CA TYR A 47 -15.13 -11.22 -12.84
C TYR A 47 -15.83 -11.96 -11.69
N VAL A 48 -16.55 -11.22 -10.83
CA VAL A 48 -17.31 -11.80 -9.72
C VAL A 48 -18.38 -12.77 -10.23
N GLU A 49 -19.08 -12.44 -11.32
CA GLU A 49 -20.07 -13.33 -11.93
C GLU A 49 -19.44 -14.67 -12.36
N ARG A 50 -18.29 -14.62 -13.04
CA ARG A 50 -17.58 -15.83 -13.48
C ARG A 50 -17.17 -16.71 -12.30
N GLU A 51 -16.53 -16.12 -11.30
CA GLU A 51 -16.13 -16.84 -10.08
C GLU A 51 -17.35 -17.41 -9.35
N PHE A 52 -18.45 -16.67 -9.33
CA PHE A 52 -19.66 -17.10 -8.65
C PHE A 52 -20.34 -18.27 -9.36
N VAL A 53 -20.36 -18.29 -10.70
CA VAL A 53 -20.78 -19.46 -11.50
C VAL A 53 -19.89 -20.66 -11.21
N GLN A 54 -18.56 -20.47 -11.16
CA GLN A 54 -17.61 -21.53 -10.86
C GLN A 54 -17.88 -22.12 -9.47
N LEU A 55 -17.95 -21.30 -8.42
CA LEU A 55 -18.22 -21.74 -7.05
C LEU A 55 -19.57 -22.47 -6.91
N LEU A 56 -20.61 -22.01 -7.61
CA LEU A 56 -21.91 -22.70 -7.60
C LEU A 56 -21.82 -24.07 -8.28
N SER A 57 -21.07 -24.17 -9.39
CA SER A 57 -20.86 -25.45 -10.09
C SER A 57 -20.04 -26.43 -9.26
N GLU A 58 -18.99 -25.97 -8.60
CA GLU A 58 -18.16 -26.77 -7.68
C GLU A 58 -18.98 -27.24 -6.48
N ARG A 59 -19.81 -26.35 -5.91
CA ARG A 59 -20.72 -26.71 -4.82
C ARG A 59 -21.73 -27.77 -5.24
N ALA A 60 -22.27 -27.67 -6.45
CA ALA A 60 -23.19 -28.68 -6.99
C ALA A 60 -22.49 -30.03 -7.17
N ALA A 61 -21.30 -30.04 -7.78
CA ALA A 61 -20.50 -31.24 -7.96
C ALA A 61 -20.12 -31.90 -6.63
N LEU A 62 -19.72 -31.11 -5.62
CA LEU A 62 -19.44 -31.59 -4.28
C LEU A 62 -20.68 -32.16 -3.58
N ALA A 63 -21.84 -31.53 -3.74
CA ALA A 63 -23.09 -32.04 -3.17
C ALA A 63 -23.46 -33.40 -3.78
N ASP A 64 -23.29 -33.56 -5.10
CA ASP A 64 -23.52 -34.82 -5.79
C ASP A 64 -22.53 -35.91 -5.34
N GLU A 65 -21.26 -35.57 -5.15
CA GLU A 65 -20.25 -36.50 -4.66
C GLU A 65 -20.53 -36.92 -3.21
N VAL A 66 -20.90 -35.98 -2.33
CA VAL A 66 -21.31 -36.30 -0.96
C VAL A 66 -22.53 -37.22 -0.94
N ASN A 67 -23.51 -36.97 -1.80
CA ASN A 67 -24.69 -37.83 -1.92
C ASN A 67 -24.32 -39.23 -2.42
N ARG A 68 -23.39 -39.33 -3.39
CA ARG A 68 -22.86 -40.59 -3.89
C ARG A 68 -22.12 -41.38 -2.81
N LEU A 69 -21.20 -40.73 -2.10
CA LEU A 69 -20.44 -41.35 -1.00
C LEU A 69 -21.37 -41.78 0.14
N ARG A 70 -22.40 -40.99 0.47
CA ARG A 70 -23.43 -41.39 1.44
C ARG A 70 -24.24 -42.59 0.98
N ALA A 71 -24.61 -42.66 -0.30
CA ALA A 71 -25.31 -43.81 -0.87
C ALA A 71 -24.44 -45.08 -0.84
N GLN A 72 -23.15 -44.96 -1.17
CA GLN A 72 -22.18 -46.05 -1.06
C GLN A 72 -21.97 -46.50 0.38
N GLY A 73 -21.83 -45.56 1.33
CA GLY A 73 -21.74 -45.85 2.77
C GLY A 73 -23.00 -46.52 3.33
N ALA A 74 -24.19 -46.11 2.87
CA ALA A 74 -25.46 -46.72 3.25
C ALA A 74 -25.63 -48.14 2.64
N GLN A 75 -25.11 -48.39 1.44
CA GLN A 75 -25.08 -49.72 0.84
C GLN A 75 -24.06 -50.63 1.54
N GLY A 76 -22.89 -50.11 1.91
CA GLY A 76 -21.90 -50.80 2.75
C GLY A 76 -22.46 -51.13 4.14
N ALA A 77 -23.24 -50.23 4.74
CA ALA A 77 -23.91 -50.45 6.02
C ALA A 77 -25.06 -51.48 5.94
N LYS A 78 -25.78 -51.57 4.81
CA LYS A 78 -26.78 -52.62 4.58
C LYS A 78 -26.15 -54.01 4.39
N GLY A 79 -24.96 -54.08 3.80
CA GLY A 79 -24.12 -55.31 3.77
C GLY A 79 -23.48 -55.65 5.12
N ALA A 80 -23.26 -54.65 5.98
CA ALA A 80 -22.74 -54.78 7.35
C ALA A 80 -23.84 -54.87 8.43
N SER A 81 -25.06 -55.31 8.05
CA SER A 81 -26.09 -55.72 9.03
C SER A 81 -25.72 -57.01 9.78
N ASN A 82 -24.58 -57.62 9.43
CA ASN A 82 -23.85 -58.49 10.34
C ASN A 82 -22.97 -57.58 11.22
N VAL A 83 -23.34 -57.42 12.49
CA VAL A 83 -22.59 -56.67 13.50
C VAL A 83 -21.09 -56.96 13.33
N MET A 84 -20.31 -55.97 12.87
CA MET A 84 -18.85 -56.09 12.81
C MET A 84 -18.36 -56.51 14.19
N ALA A 85 -17.51 -57.54 14.25
CA ALA A 85 -16.90 -57.94 15.50
C ALA A 85 -16.18 -56.71 16.10
N PRO A 86 -16.18 -56.53 17.44
CA PRO A 86 -15.56 -55.36 18.10
C PRO A 86 -14.10 -55.12 17.67
N GLU A 87 -13.37 -56.19 17.32
CA GLU A 87 -12.01 -56.12 16.82
C GLU A 87 -11.91 -55.46 15.43
N ASP A 88 -12.81 -55.80 14.51
CA ASP A 88 -12.83 -55.21 13.16
C ASP A 88 -13.13 -53.71 13.19
N ALA A 89 -14.00 -53.28 14.11
CA ALA A 89 -14.32 -51.86 14.30
C ALA A 89 -13.11 -51.08 14.82
N HIS A 90 -12.31 -51.68 15.70
CA HIS A 90 -11.05 -51.10 16.19
C HIS A 90 -10.02 -50.96 15.07
N PHE A 91 -9.83 -52.01 14.24
CA PHE A 91 -8.92 -51.93 13.09
C PHE A 91 -9.31 -50.86 12.07
N GLN A 92 -10.61 -50.71 11.79
CA GLN A 92 -11.10 -49.63 10.92
C GLN A 92 -10.89 -48.25 11.54
N ALA A 93 -11.14 -48.08 12.84
CA ALA A 93 -10.90 -46.82 13.53
C ALA A 93 -9.41 -46.43 13.53
N VAL A 94 -8.50 -47.37 13.79
CA VAL A 94 -7.04 -47.14 13.74
C VAL A 94 -6.60 -46.74 12.33
N ARG A 95 -7.14 -47.38 11.28
CA ARG A 95 -6.86 -47.01 9.88
C ARG A 95 -7.31 -45.59 9.56
N ILE A 96 -8.52 -45.21 9.96
CA ILE A 96 -9.06 -43.86 9.75
C ILE A 96 -8.21 -42.83 10.50
N LEU A 97 -7.83 -43.11 11.76
CA LEU A 97 -6.98 -42.22 12.54
C LEU A 97 -5.59 -42.07 11.93
N SER A 98 -4.99 -43.16 11.44
CA SER A 98 -3.69 -43.11 10.76
C SER A 98 -3.75 -42.30 9.46
N GLN A 99 -4.81 -42.47 8.67
CA GLN A 99 -5.04 -41.69 7.46
C GLN A 99 -5.29 -40.20 7.78
N ALA A 100 -6.08 -39.93 8.81
CA ALA A 100 -6.34 -38.57 9.28
C ALA A 100 -5.06 -37.90 9.78
N GLN A 101 -4.21 -38.61 10.52
CA GLN A 101 -2.92 -38.11 10.98
C GLN A 101 -2.00 -37.80 9.80
N GLN A 102 -1.86 -38.71 8.84
CA GLN A 102 -1.06 -38.47 7.63
C GLN A 102 -1.56 -37.25 6.85
N THR A 103 -2.88 -37.07 6.78
CA THR A 103 -3.49 -35.91 6.12
C THR A 103 -3.21 -34.62 6.91
N ALA A 104 -3.28 -34.66 8.24
CA ALA A 104 -2.93 -33.52 9.09
C ALA A 104 -1.47 -33.13 8.93
N ASP A 105 -0.55 -34.10 8.94
CA ASP A 105 0.88 -33.86 8.76
C ASP A 105 1.17 -33.24 7.38
N MET A 106 0.46 -33.67 6.34
CA MET A 106 0.54 -33.07 5.00
C MET A 106 0.07 -31.60 5.01
N TYR A 107 -1.08 -31.31 5.62
CA TYR A 107 -1.57 -29.93 5.72
C TYR A 107 -0.63 -29.03 6.53
N VAL A 108 0.00 -29.55 7.59
CA VAL A 108 1.00 -28.81 8.36
C VAL A 108 2.22 -28.50 7.48
N ALA A 109 2.73 -29.48 6.75
CA ALA A 109 3.86 -29.29 5.85
C ALA A 109 3.56 -28.26 4.73
N ASP A 110 2.36 -28.30 4.16
CA ASP A 110 1.92 -27.35 3.13
C ASP A 110 1.74 -25.93 3.71
N ALA A 111 1.13 -25.81 4.88
CA ALA A 111 0.96 -24.53 5.56
C ALA A 111 2.32 -23.89 5.92
N GLU A 112 3.29 -24.70 6.36
CA GLU A 112 4.64 -24.21 6.61
C GLU A 112 5.35 -23.74 5.34
N ARG A 113 5.22 -24.47 4.23
CA ARG A 113 5.79 -24.07 2.93
C ARG A 113 5.19 -22.76 2.46
N TYR A 114 3.87 -22.67 2.46
CA TYR A 114 3.14 -21.45 2.09
C TYR A 114 3.55 -20.27 2.95
N THR A 115 3.67 -20.46 4.27
CA THR A 115 4.12 -19.40 5.19
C THR A 115 5.55 -18.95 4.89
N ARG A 116 6.45 -19.89 4.55
CA ARG A 116 7.83 -19.58 4.17
C ARG A 116 7.89 -18.80 2.86
N GLU A 117 7.12 -19.21 1.84
CA GLU A 117 7.01 -18.50 0.57
C GLU A 117 6.45 -17.09 0.76
N LEU A 118 5.34 -16.94 1.48
CA LEU A 118 4.75 -15.64 1.79
C LEU A 118 5.72 -14.74 2.57
N SER A 119 6.44 -15.30 3.54
CA SER A 119 7.45 -14.56 4.29
C SER A 119 8.62 -14.10 3.41
N HIS A 120 9.00 -14.91 2.42
CA HIS A 120 10.04 -14.57 1.46
C HIS A 120 9.56 -13.48 0.50
N GLU A 121 8.37 -13.62 -0.06
CA GLU A 121 7.74 -12.62 -0.94
C GLU A 121 7.56 -11.28 -0.23
N ALA A 122 7.05 -11.28 1.01
CA ALA A 122 6.92 -10.08 1.82
C ALA A 122 8.27 -9.41 2.12
N ARG A 123 9.37 -10.19 2.22
CA ARG A 123 10.73 -9.63 2.36
C ARG A 123 11.19 -8.94 1.08
N LEU A 124 11.04 -9.61 -0.07
CA LEU A 124 11.39 -9.04 -1.37
C LEU A 124 10.58 -7.76 -1.65
N HIS A 125 9.28 -7.78 -1.37
CA HIS A 125 8.42 -6.61 -1.58
C HIS A 125 8.83 -5.44 -0.69
N ARG A 126 9.15 -5.70 0.59
CA ARG A 126 9.68 -4.69 1.51
C ARG A 126 11.00 -4.10 1.01
N GLU A 127 11.92 -4.94 0.55
CA GLU A 127 13.21 -4.51 0.02
C GLU A 127 13.05 -3.64 -1.22
N ALA A 128 12.12 -4.00 -2.12
CA ALA A 128 11.79 -3.20 -3.29
C ALA A 128 11.25 -1.82 -2.91
N ILE A 129 10.28 -1.74 -1.97
CA ILE A 129 9.73 -0.47 -1.49
C ILE A 129 10.82 0.38 -0.83
N LEU A 130 11.67 -0.20 0.02
CA LEU A 130 12.76 0.52 0.68
C LEU A 130 13.79 1.03 -0.33
N SER A 131 14.10 0.24 -1.36
CA SER A 131 15.02 0.65 -2.43
C SER A 131 14.44 1.82 -3.24
N ASP A 132 13.17 1.73 -3.65
CA ASP A 132 12.48 2.81 -4.38
C ASP A 132 12.38 4.09 -3.53
N ALA A 133 11.99 3.97 -2.26
CA ALA A 133 11.90 5.12 -1.35
C ALA A 133 13.28 5.79 -1.15
N LYS A 134 14.35 4.99 -1.01
CA LYS A 134 15.72 5.52 -0.93
C LYS A 134 16.12 6.25 -2.20
N GLY A 135 15.89 5.65 -3.37
CA GLY A 135 16.21 6.28 -4.65
C GLY A 135 15.46 7.61 -4.86
N ARG A 136 14.17 7.67 -4.48
CA ARG A 136 13.40 8.92 -4.50
C ARG A 136 13.94 9.96 -3.52
N ALA A 137 14.33 9.56 -2.32
CA ALA A 137 14.91 10.46 -1.33
C ALA A 137 16.26 11.04 -1.79
N GLU A 138 17.13 10.19 -2.35
CA GLU A 138 18.41 10.60 -2.93
C GLU A 138 18.19 11.61 -4.05
N HIS A 139 17.26 11.35 -4.97
CA HIS A 139 16.94 12.28 -6.06
C HIS A 139 16.45 13.65 -5.56
N ILE A 140 15.56 13.68 -4.56
CA ILE A 140 15.07 14.93 -3.96
C ILE A 140 16.21 15.70 -3.31
N LEU A 141 17.11 15.02 -2.59
CA LEU A 141 18.27 15.65 -1.96
C LEU A 141 19.25 16.22 -2.99
N GLU A 142 19.53 15.47 -4.07
CA GLU A 142 20.37 15.95 -5.17
C GLU A 142 19.77 17.18 -5.85
N ASP A 143 18.47 17.17 -6.13
CA ASP A 143 17.77 18.30 -6.75
C ASP A 143 17.73 19.52 -5.84
N ALA A 144 17.49 19.33 -4.55
CA ALA A 144 17.54 20.41 -3.56
C ALA A 144 18.96 21.00 -3.47
N HIS A 145 19.99 20.15 -3.44
CA HIS A 145 21.38 20.58 -3.40
C HIS A 145 21.79 21.34 -4.66
N ARG A 146 21.39 20.85 -5.85
CA ARG A 146 21.63 21.52 -7.13
C ARG A 146 20.97 22.90 -7.18
N LYS A 147 19.72 23.01 -6.72
CA LYS A 147 19.01 24.30 -6.63
C LYS A 147 19.68 25.26 -5.65
N ALA A 148 20.08 24.78 -4.47
CA ALA A 148 20.78 25.59 -3.47
C ALA A 148 22.12 26.12 -4.00
N ALA A 149 22.92 25.27 -4.66
CA ALA A 149 24.18 25.67 -5.27
C ALA A 149 24.00 26.72 -6.37
N ALA A 150 22.96 26.58 -7.21
CA ALA A 150 22.65 27.57 -8.25
C ALA A 150 22.28 28.93 -7.65
N VAL A 151 21.45 28.96 -6.60
CA VAL A 151 21.09 30.21 -5.91
C VAL A 151 22.32 30.85 -5.27
N ALA A 152 23.19 30.07 -4.62
CA ALA A 152 24.43 30.56 -4.03
C ALA A 152 25.36 31.20 -5.08
N ASP A 153 25.57 30.54 -6.23
CA ASP A 153 26.38 31.08 -7.34
C ASP A 153 25.80 32.40 -7.89
N THR A 154 24.47 32.48 -8.05
CA THR A 154 23.83 33.74 -8.48
C THR A 154 24.00 34.87 -7.46
N ALA A 155 23.95 34.57 -6.16
CA ALA A 155 24.17 35.55 -5.12
C ALA A 155 25.61 36.07 -5.14
N VAL A 156 26.60 35.18 -5.24
CA VAL A 156 28.04 35.54 -5.35
C VAL A 156 28.26 36.45 -6.55
N ARG A 157 27.79 36.07 -7.75
CA ARG A 157 27.93 36.91 -8.96
C ARG A 157 27.27 38.26 -8.82
N THR A 158 26.10 38.33 -8.19
CA THR A 158 25.41 39.61 -7.95
C THR A 158 26.24 40.49 -7.02
N THR A 159 26.81 39.93 -5.94
CA THR A 159 27.68 40.68 -5.03
C THR A 159 28.94 41.19 -5.73
N GLU A 160 29.60 40.36 -6.55
CA GLU A 160 30.76 40.74 -7.35
C GLU A 160 30.44 41.85 -8.36
N GLN A 161 29.27 41.82 -8.99
CA GLN A 161 28.83 42.87 -9.92
C GLN A 161 28.49 44.20 -9.22
N THR A 162 27.89 44.15 -8.03
CA THR A 162 27.65 45.35 -7.21
C THR A 162 28.91 45.89 -6.55
N ALA A 163 29.93 45.05 -6.36
CA ALA A 163 31.26 45.47 -5.97
C ALA A 163 31.96 46.17 -7.15
N ARG A 164 31.59 47.44 -7.39
CA ARG A 164 32.35 48.33 -8.27
C ARG A 164 33.84 48.26 -7.88
N PRO A 165 34.78 48.13 -8.84
CA PRO A 165 36.18 48.33 -8.52
C PRO A 165 36.33 49.79 -8.08
N VAL A 166 36.50 49.99 -6.77
CA VAL A 166 36.76 51.32 -6.22
C VAL A 166 38.08 51.76 -6.85
N PRO A 167 38.14 52.90 -7.56
CA PRO A 167 39.39 53.38 -8.12
C PRO A 167 40.39 53.49 -6.98
N HIS A 168 41.58 52.88 -7.14
CA HIS A 168 42.66 52.95 -6.16
C HIS A 168 42.99 54.42 -5.88
N GLN A 169 42.41 54.98 -4.82
CA GLN A 169 42.74 56.31 -4.34
C GLN A 169 43.98 56.19 -3.47
N SER A 170 45.14 56.39 -4.10
CA SER A 170 46.48 56.26 -3.53
C SER A 170 46.85 57.34 -2.49
N GLY A 171 45.90 57.80 -1.65
CA GLY A 171 46.10 58.93 -0.74
C GLY A 171 45.38 58.93 0.61
N LEU A 172 44.59 57.92 0.98
CA LEU A 172 43.92 57.89 2.29
C LEU A 172 44.85 57.39 3.42
N PRO A 173 44.83 58.01 4.62
CA PRO A 173 45.55 57.53 5.81
C PRO A 173 45.12 56.11 6.20
N ASP A 174 46.04 55.31 6.76
CA ASP A 174 45.82 53.88 7.04
C ASP A 174 44.62 53.60 7.97
N THR A 175 44.27 54.54 8.84
CA THR A 175 43.08 54.46 9.69
C THR A 175 41.77 54.49 8.90
N GLU A 176 41.66 55.35 7.89
CA GLU A 176 40.47 55.42 7.04
C GLU A 176 40.33 54.18 6.15
N ARG A 177 41.46 53.59 5.74
CA ARG A 177 41.49 52.31 5.03
C ARG A 177 40.96 51.17 5.90
N HIS A 178 41.46 51.06 7.13
CA HIS A 178 40.97 50.05 8.09
C HIS A 178 39.48 50.24 8.40
N THR A 179 38.99 51.48 8.55
CA THR A 179 37.56 51.72 8.79
C THR A 179 36.70 51.31 7.60
N LEU A 180 37.14 51.59 6.37
CA LEU A 180 36.44 51.15 5.15
C LEU A 180 36.43 49.62 5.01
N GLU A 181 37.51 48.95 5.41
CA GLU A 181 37.64 47.50 5.38
C GLU A 181 36.70 46.84 6.41
N LEU A 182 36.68 47.37 7.64
CA LEU A 182 35.75 46.96 8.69
C LEU A 182 34.29 47.22 8.31
N GLU A 183 33.98 48.36 7.68
CA GLU A 183 32.63 48.67 7.20
C GLU A 183 32.16 47.70 6.12
N ARG A 184 33.04 47.32 5.19
CA ARG A 184 32.76 46.29 4.18
C ARG A 184 32.53 44.93 4.82
N GLU A 185 33.36 44.56 5.78
CA GLU A 185 33.22 43.28 6.47
C GLU A 185 31.94 43.22 7.31
N VAL A 186 31.58 44.31 7.99
CA VAL A 186 30.29 44.42 8.69
C VAL A 186 29.11 44.35 7.72
N ALA A 187 29.18 45.01 6.57
CA ALA A 187 28.14 44.93 5.55
C ALA A 187 28.00 43.51 5.00
N TYR A 188 29.11 42.84 4.71
CA TYR A 188 29.16 41.44 4.27
C TYR A 188 28.59 40.48 5.32
N LEU A 189 29.00 40.62 6.58
CA LEU A 189 28.51 39.76 7.67
C LEU A 189 27.02 39.96 7.91
N ARG A 190 26.50 41.19 7.76
CA ARG A 190 25.06 41.48 7.88
C ARG A 190 24.26 40.81 6.77
N THR A 191 24.67 40.97 5.50
CA THR A 191 23.97 40.33 4.38
C THR A 191 24.06 38.82 4.46
N TYR A 192 25.23 38.27 4.82
CA TYR A 192 25.39 36.83 5.05
C TYR A 192 24.45 36.33 6.15
N SER A 193 24.36 37.04 7.29
CA SER A 193 23.46 36.69 8.38
C SER A 193 21.98 36.69 7.96
N ASP A 194 21.55 37.70 7.20
CA ASP A 194 20.16 37.81 6.72
C ASP A 194 19.81 36.68 5.73
N VAL A 195 20.72 36.37 4.80
CA VAL A 195 20.56 35.26 3.86
C VAL A 195 20.52 33.92 4.61
N TYR A 196 21.41 33.71 5.58
CA TYR A 196 21.48 32.48 6.36
C TYR A 196 20.24 32.28 7.23
N ARG A 197 19.73 33.34 7.87
CA ARG A 197 18.47 33.29 8.63
C ARG A 197 17.27 32.99 7.74
N THR A 198 17.24 33.54 6.53
CA THR A 198 16.17 33.26 5.56
C THR A 198 16.23 31.80 5.11
N HIS A 199 17.43 31.28 4.83
CA HIS A 199 17.64 29.86 4.51
C HIS A 199 17.22 28.94 5.64
N LEU A 200 17.65 29.21 6.88
CA LEU A 200 17.30 28.37 8.04
C LEU A 200 15.79 28.33 8.26
N ARG A 201 15.12 29.48 8.11
CA ARG A 201 13.65 29.56 8.21
C ARG A 201 12.97 28.72 7.13
N SER A 202 13.36 28.89 5.88
CA SER A 202 12.81 28.10 4.77
C SER A 202 13.03 26.60 4.95
N TYR A 203 14.19 26.21 5.48
CA TYR A 203 14.52 24.81 5.77
C TYR A 203 13.63 24.23 6.89
N LEU A 204 13.48 24.96 8.00
CA LEU A 204 12.60 24.56 9.11
C LEU A 204 11.14 24.49 8.69
N GLU A 205 10.66 25.45 7.90
CA GLU A 205 9.30 25.42 7.35
C GLU A 205 9.08 24.22 6.42
N ALA A 206 10.07 23.85 5.60
CA ALA A 206 10.00 22.67 4.75
C ALA A 206 9.98 21.37 5.56
N LEU A 207 10.78 21.29 6.63
CA LEU A 207 10.76 20.17 7.57
C LEU A 207 9.40 20.02 8.25
N LEU A 208 8.83 21.11 8.75
CA LEU A 208 7.51 21.09 9.38
C LEU A 208 6.42 20.64 8.40
N ARG A 209 6.42 21.16 7.17
CA ARG A 209 5.47 20.71 6.12
C ARG A 209 5.59 19.21 5.83
N ASN A 210 6.81 18.68 5.73
CA ASN A 210 7.01 17.24 5.52
C ASN A 210 6.49 16.39 6.68
N VAL A 211 6.63 16.86 7.93
CA VAL A 211 6.09 16.17 9.10
C VAL A 211 4.56 16.18 9.08
N ASP A 212 3.95 17.32 8.76
CA ASP A 212 2.48 17.44 8.64
C ASP A 212 1.92 16.54 7.53
N GLU A 213 2.60 16.48 6.38
CA GLU A 213 2.24 15.59 5.27
C GLU A 213 2.36 14.11 5.66
N TRP A 214 3.41 13.75 6.41
CA TRP A 214 3.60 12.40 6.92
C TRP A 214 2.49 12.01 7.89
N GLU A 215 2.17 12.85 8.88
CA GLU A 215 1.07 12.59 9.81
C GLU A 215 -0.27 12.47 9.08
N ALA A 216 -0.53 13.29 8.07
CA ALA A 216 -1.74 13.21 7.27
C ALA A 216 -1.82 11.88 6.50
N SER A 217 -0.69 11.42 5.95
CA SER A 217 -0.58 10.12 5.26
C SER A 217 -0.78 8.93 6.22
N GLU A 218 -0.26 9.03 7.45
CA GLU A 218 -0.41 8.01 8.48
C GLU A 218 -1.88 7.92 8.94
N ARG A 219 -2.53 9.07 9.22
CA ARG A 219 -3.96 9.10 9.56
C ARG A 219 -4.86 8.59 8.44
N ALA A 220 -4.47 8.78 7.18
CA ALA A 220 -5.21 8.30 6.02
C ALA A 220 -5.04 6.77 5.78
N SER A 221 -3.94 6.19 6.25
CA SER A 221 -3.64 4.75 6.08
C SER A 221 -4.19 3.87 7.21
N LEU A 222 -4.56 4.44 8.35
CA LEU A 222 -5.25 3.70 9.42
C LEU A 222 -6.72 3.41 9.05
N PRO A 223 -7.16 2.13 9.07
CA PRO A 223 -8.56 1.79 8.84
C PRO A 223 -9.43 2.31 9.99
N ARG A 224 -10.52 3.01 9.65
CA ARG A 224 -11.54 3.50 10.59
C ARG A 224 -12.44 2.40 11.11
#